data_AF-A0A5C5GBD6-F1
#
_entry.id   AF-A0A5C5GBD6-F1
#
_cell.length_a   1.000
_cell.length_b   1.000
_cell.length_c   1.000
_cell.angle_alpha   90.00
_cell.angle_beta   90.00
_cell.angle_gamma   90.00
#
_symmetry.space_group_name_H-M   'P 1'
#
loop_
_entity.id
_entity.type
_entity.pdbx_description
1 polymer ?
#
loop_
_entity_poly.entity_id
_entity_poly.type
_entity_poly.pdbx_seq_one_letter_code
_entity_poly.pdbx_strand_id
1 'polypeptide(L)'
;MDTSLLSGGILIPAIVLAAIGWVVPRLLAIVFPEGVKPLLLLAFASTCIMVALGMIFFLLLYILQGLSLSEVFSLGVREGLVHFARLGLASALLWGPIMILSVAGLPKHWVEETW
;
A
#
# COMPACT_ATOMS: atom_id res chain seq x y z
N MET A 1 -0.95 24.40 -17.88
CA MET A 1 -0.98 23.18 -17.06
C MET A 1 0.24 22.39 -17.46
N ASP A 2 1.29 22.41 -16.63
CA ASP A 2 2.58 21.83 -16.98
C ASP A 2 2.45 20.32 -17.15
N THR A 3 2.59 19.86 -18.39
CA THR A 3 2.52 18.45 -18.76
C THR A 3 3.69 17.65 -18.17
N SER A 4 4.71 18.32 -17.62
CA SER A 4 5.84 17.74 -16.90
C SER A 4 5.44 16.98 -15.64
N LEU A 5 4.30 17.26 -15.02
CA LEU A 5 3.78 16.45 -13.90
C LEU A 5 3.15 15.14 -14.35
N LEU A 6 2.59 15.12 -15.58
CA LEU A 6 2.05 13.92 -16.21
C LEU A 6 3.17 13.03 -16.77
N SER A 7 4.27 13.62 -17.24
CA SER A 7 5.44 12.90 -17.77
C SER A 7 6.57 12.69 -16.73
N GLY A 8 6.56 13.42 -15.62
CA GLY A 8 7.60 13.43 -14.59
C GLY A 8 7.41 12.37 -13.53
N GLY A 9 7.48 11.09 -13.93
CA GLY A 9 7.87 9.92 -13.11
C GLY A 9 7.06 9.52 -11.87
N ILE A 10 6.52 10.45 -11.07
CA ILE A 10 6.01 10.17 -9.72
C ILE A 10 4.48 10.15 -9.62
N LEU A 11 3.79 10.87 -10.50
CA LEU A 11 2.34 11.01 -10.42
C LEU A 11 1.61 9.68 -10.67
N ILE A 12 2.03 8.92 -11.69
CA ILE A 12 1.44 7.61 -12.00
C ILE A 12 1.64 6.63 -10.83
N PRO A 13 2.86 6.42 -10.29
CA PRO A 13 3.07 5.65 -9.06
C PRO A 13 2.18 6.07 -7.89
N ALA A 14 2.06 7.38 -7.65
CA ALA A 14 1.27 7.91 -6.55
C ALA A 14 -0.23 7.59 -6.70
N ILE A 15 -0.79 7.81 -7.90
CA ILE A 15 -2.20 7.52 -8.18
C ILE A 15 -2.48 6.01 -8.04
N VAL A 16 -1.61 5.16 -8.60
CA VAL A 16 -1.77 3.71 -8.52
C VAL A 16 -1.73 3.24 -7.07
N LEU A 17 -0.74 3.65 -6.28
CA LEU A 17 -0.63 3.26 -4.87
C LEU A 17 -1.79 3.81 -4.03
N ALA A 18 -2.22 5.05 -4.27
CA ALA A 18 -3.39 5.62 -3.60
C ALA A 18 -4.67 4.83 -3.89
N ALA A 19 -4.90 4.48 -5.16
CA ALA A 19 -6.06 3.67 -5.55
C ALA A 19 -6.03 2.29 -4.89
N ILE A 20 -4.87 1.63 -4.85
CA ILE A 20 -4.71 0.35 -4.16
C ILE A 20 -4.97 0.52 -2.66
N GLY A 21 -4.46 1.59 -2.03
CA GLY A 21 -4.70 1.91 -0.63
C GLY A 21 -6.16 2.07 -0.26
N TRP A 22 -7.00 2.49 -1.21
CA TRP A 22 -8.46 2.52 -1.05
C TRP A 22 -9.12 1.14 -1.22
N VAL A 23 -8.68 0.35 -2.19
CA VAL A 23 -9.26 -0.97 -2.51
C VAL A 23 -8.95 -2.02 -1.43
N VAL A 24 -7.69 -2.11 -1.00
CA VAL A 24 -7.21 -3.17 -0.09
C VAL A 24 -8.04 -3.31 1.19
N PRO A 25 -8.27 -2.25 2.00
CA PRO A 25 -9.04 -2.40 3.23
C PRO A 25 -10.49 -2.80 2.98
N ARG A 26 -11.08 -2.39 1.84
CA ARG A 26 -12.46 -2.76 1.47
C ARG A 26 -12.58 -4.22 1.10
N LEU A 27 -11.60 -4.78 0.40
CA LEU A 27 -11.57 -6.20 0.07
C LEU A 27 -11.39 -7.06 1.32
N LEU A 28 -10.52 -6.64 2.24
CA LEU A 28 -10.34 -7.34 3.51
C LEU A 28 -11.59 -7.27 4.40
N ALA A 29 -12.30 -6.14 4.39
CA ALA A 29 -13.53 -5.94 5.17
C ALA A 29 -14.65 -6.93 4.83
N ILE A 30 -14.59 -7.60 3.67
CA ILE A 30 -15.57 -8.64 3.30
C ILE A 30 -15.50 -9.84 4.27
N VAL A 31 -14.30 -10.10 4.82
CA VAL A 31 -14.04 -11.28 5.67
C VAL A 31 -13.98 -10.92 7.15
N PHE A 32 -13.67 -9.67 7.49
CA PHE A 32 -13.51 -9.23 8.87
C PHE A 32 -14.86 -8.94 9.53
N PRO A 33 -15.08 -9.37 10.80
CA PRO A 33 -16.27 -9.01 11.55
C PRO A 33 -16.30 -7.52 11.91
N GLU A 34 -17.48 -6.99 12.21
CA GLU A 34 -17.62 -5.63 12.72
C GLU A 34 -17.11 -5.52 14.17
N GLY A 35 -16.49 -4.39 14.51
CA GLY A 35 -16.04 -4.06 15.86
C GLY A 35 -14.70 -3.32 15.88
N VAL A 36 -14.38 -2.68 17.00
CA VAL A 36 -13.14 -1.87 17.14
C VAL A 36 -11.88 -2.72 17.02
N LYS A 37 -11.82 -3.86 17.74
CA LYS A 37 -10.65 -4.77 17.69
C LYS A 37 -10.45 -5.36 16.28
N PRO A 38 -11.48 -5.93 15.62
CA PRO A 38 -11.38 -6.34 14.22
C PRO A 38 -10.95 -5.22 13.28
N LEU A 39 -11.43 -3.99 13.48
CA LEU A 39 -11.07 -2.85 12.62
C LEU A 39 -9.60 -2.46 12.75
N LEU A 40 -9.04 -2.50 13.97
CA LEU A 40 -7.60 -2.30 14.19
C LEU A 40 -6.77 -3.41 13.53
N LEU A 41 -7.21 -4.67 13.64
CA LEU A 41 -6.55 -5.79 12.97
C LEU A 41 -6.63 -5.68 11.45
N LEU A 42 -7.76 -5.21 10.90
CA LEU A 42 -7.94 -4.96 9.48
C LEU A 42 -7.01 -3.84 9.00
N ALA A 43 -6.88 -2.76 9.76
CA ALA A 43 -5.98 -1.65 9.43
C ALA A 43 -4.51 -2.11 9.42
N PHE A 44 -4.12 -2.92 10.42
CA PHE A 44 -2.79 -3.51 10.48
C PHE A 44 -2.53 -4.49 9.32
N ALA A 45 -3.46 -5.41 9.05
CA ALA A 45 -3.37 -6.34 7.94
C ALA A 45 -3.29 -5.61 6.59
N SER A 46 -4.11 -4.56 6.40
CA SER A 46 -4.07 -3.70 5.22
C SER A 46 -2.70 -3.05 5.08
N THR A 47 -2.11 -2.54 6.17
CA THR A 47 -0.76 -1.95 6.17
C THR A 47 0.29 -2.96 5.72
N CYS A 48 0.27 -4.18 6.27
CA CYS A 48 1.20 -5.25 5.86
C CYS A 48 1.07 -5.58 4.37
N ILE A 49 -0.17 -5.69 3.87
CA ILE A 49 -0.44 -5.95 2.46
C ILE A 49 0.03 -4.79 1.58
N MET A 50 -0.22 -3.55 1.99
CA MET A 50 0.23 -2.36 1.26
C MET A 50 1.75 -2.27 1.17
N VAL A 51 2.48 -2.62 2.24
CA VAL A 51 3.94 -2.70 2.20
C VAL A 51 4.39 -3.78 1.22
N ALA A 52 3.80 -4.98 1.28
CA ALA A 52 4.14 -6.07 0.35
C ALA A 52 3.86 -5.71 -1.11
N LEU A 53 2.71 -5.09 -1.39
CA LEU A 53 2.35 -4.60 -2.72
C LEU A 53 3.30 -3.47 -3.17
N GLY A 54 3.68 -2.57 -2.26
CA GLY A 54 4.69 -1.54 -2.52
C GLY A 54 6.04 -2.13 -2.90
N MET A 55 6.50 -3.16 -2.18
CA MET A 55 7.74 -3.89 -2.51
C MET A 55 7.69 -4.45 -3.93
N ILE A 56 6.60 -5.14 -4.28
CA ILE A 56 6.40 -5.72 -5.62
C ILE A 56 6.34 -4.60 -6.67
N PHE A 57 5.60 -3.53 -6.40
CA PHE A 57 5.44 -2.42 -7.32
C PHE A 57 6.78 -1.74 -7.65
N PHE A 58 7.59 -1.42 -6.65
CA PHE A 58 8.91 -0.81 -6.89
C PHE A 58 9.91 -1.77 -7.53
N LEU A 59 9.86 -3.06 -7.18
CA LEU A 59 10.66 -4.08 -7.86
C LEU A 59 10.33 -4.13 -9.36
N LEU A 60 9.03 -4.13 -9.71
CA LEU A 60 8.59 -4.09 -11.10
C LEU A 60 9.05 -2.81 -11.80
N LEU A 61 8.99 -1.66 -11.13
CA LEU A 61 9.50 -0.41 -11.70
C LEU A 61 11.00 -0.46 -12.00
N TYR A 62 11.82 -1.07 -11.13
CA TYR A 62 13.25 -1.27 -11.40
C TYR A 62 13.49 -2.18 -12.60
N ILE A 63 12.74 -3.28 -12.71
CA ILE A 63 12.85 -4.19 -13.86
C ILE A 63 12.44 -3.46 -15.16
N LEU A 64 11.36 -2.68 -15.13
CA LEU A 64 10.90 -1.88 -16.27
C LEU A 64 11.89 -0.77 -16.66
N GLN A 65 12.71 -0.30 -15.72
CA GLN A 65 13.80 0.65 -15.98
C GLN A 65 15.06 -0.02 -16.56
N GLY A 66 15.04 -1.35 -16.73
CA GLY A 66 16.10 -2.11 -17.38
C GLY A 66 17.06 -2.82 -16.42
N LEU A 67 16.84 -2.77 -15.11
CA LEU A 67 17.65 -3.54 -14.16
C LEU A 67 17.27 -5.02 -14.19
N SER A 68 18.25 -5.90 -14.26
CA SER A 68 18.05 -7.34 -14.08
C SER A 68 17.84 -7.70 -12.61
N LEU A 69 17.17 -8.83 -12.34
CA LEU A 69 17.00 -9.33 -10.97
C LEU A 69 18.34 -9.56 -10.26
N SER A 70 19.37 -10.00 -10.99
CA SER A 70 20.72 -10.18 -10.45
C SER A 70 21.36 -8.88 -9.98
N GLU A 71 21.11 -7.76 -10.68
CA GLU A 71 21.63 -6.44 -10.30
C GLU A 71 20.88 -5.89 -9.09
N VAL A 72 19.55 -6.01 -9.09
CA VAL A 72 18.69 -5.57 -7.99
C VAL A 72 19.06 -6.27 -6.68
N PHE A 73 19.38 -7.57 -6.74
CA PHE A 73 19.76 -8.37 -5.57
C PHE A 73 21.26 -8.64 -5.47
N SER A 74 22.10 -7.81 -6.11
CA SER A 74 23.57 -7.96 -6.15
C SER A 74 24.22 -7.93 -4.76
N LEU A 75 23.65 -7.17 -3.82
CA LEU A 75 24.10 -7.08 -2.43
C LEU A 75 23.57 -8.21 -1.54
N GLY A 76 22.70 -9.09 -2.06
CA GLY A 76 22.03 -10.15 -1.33
C GLY A 76 20.52 -9.98 -1.27
N VAL A 77 19.81 -11.11 -1.10
CA VAL A 77 18.34 -11.14 -1.04
C VAL A 77 17.82 -10.38 0.18
N ARG A 78 18.49 -10.50 1.32
CA ARG A 78 18.08 -9.84 2.57
C ARG A 78 18.13 -8.32 2.43
N GLU A 79 19.23 -7.81 1.88
CA GLU A 79 19.49 -6.40 1.66
C GLU A 79 18.48 -5.81 0.67
N GLY A 80 18.20 -6.53 -0.42
CA GLY A 80 17.15 -6.17 -1.38
C GLY A 80 15.76 -6.13 -0.75
N LEU A 81 15.38 -7.15 0.03
CA LEU A 81 14.08 -7.17 0.72
C LEU A 81 13.95 -6.01 1.71
N VAL A 82 15.00 -5.70 2.48
CA VAL A 82 15.00 -4.54 3.40
C VAL A 82 14.89 -3.23 2.63
N HIS A 83 15.58 -3.09 1.50
CA HIS A 83 15.49 -1.91 0.65
C HIS A 83 14.05 -1.69 0.13
N PHE A 84 13.45 -2.72 -0.45
CA PHE A 84 12.07 -2.62 -0.95
C PHE A 84 11.05 -2.44 0.17
N ALA A 85 11.24 -3.06 1.34
CA ALA A 85 10.36 -2.85 2.48
C ALA A 85 10.41 -1.39 2.96
N ARG A 86 11.60 -0.78 2.99
CA ARG A 86 11.76 0.66 3.27
C ARG A 86 11.08 1.53 2.21
N LEU A 87 11.21 1.18 0.93
CA LEU A 87 10.50 1.90 -0.14
C LEU A 87 8.97 1.78 -0.02
N GLY A 88 8.46 0.57 0.24
CA GLY A 88 7.03 0.32 0.44
C GLY A 88 6.47 1.05 1.68
N LEU A 89 7.26 1.16 2.75
CA LEU A 89 6.90 1.96 3.93
C LEU A 89 6.98 3.47 3.64
N ALA A 90 8.02 3.93 2.95
CA ALA A 90 8.16 5.35 2.59
C ALA A 90 7.01 5.81 1.67
N SER A 91 6.53 4.92 0.79
CA SER A 91 5.37 5.21 -0.06
C SER A 91 4.04 5.26 0.70
N ALA A 92 4.01 4.93 1.99
CA ALA A 92 2.84 5.15 2.85
C ALA A 92 2.41 6.61 2.91
N LEU A 93 3.29 7.56 2.58
CA LEU A 93 2.91 8.96 2.41
C LEU A 93 1.89 9.15 1.26
N LEU A 94 1.88 8.26 0.27
CA LEU A 94 0.99 8.31 -0.89
C LEU A 94 -0.32 7.58 -0.62
N TRP A 95 -0.25 6.39 -0.02
CA TRP A 95 -1.42 5.52 0.16
C TRP A 95 -1.99 5.49 1.57
N GLY A 96 -1.21 5.82 2.59
CA GLY A 96 -1.58 5.72 4.01
C GLY A 96 -2.78 6.58 4.38
N PRO A 97 -2.82 7.89 4.06
CA PRO A 97 -3.99 8.72 4.33
C PRO A 97 -5.27 8.18 3.66
N ILE A 98 -5.15 7.72 2.42
CA ILE A 98 -6.29 7.18 1.66
C ILE A 98 -6.79 5.86 2.28
N MET A 99 -5.88 4.99 2.69
CA MET A 99 -6.22 3.75 3.37
C MET A 99 -6.91 4.03 4.71
N ILE A 100 -6.40 4.97 5.50
CA ILE A 100 -7.01 5.37 6.78
C ILE A 100 -8.42 5.89 6.56
N LEU A 101 -8.62 6.80 5.59
CA LEU A 101 -9.95 7.30 5.24
C LEU A 101 -10.89 6.17 4.77
N SER A 102 -10.37 5.22 4.00
CA SER A 102 -11.15 4.06 3.56
C SER A 102 -11.55 3.16 4.73
N VAL A 103 -10.65 2.90 5.68
CA VAL A 103 -10.94 2.10 6.89
C VAL A 103 -11.94 2.81 7.79
N ALA A 104 -11.79 4.12 7.99
CA ALA A 104 -12.67 4.92 8.82
C ALA A 104 -14.13 4.96 8.29
N GLY A 105 -14.31 4.78 6.98
CA GLY A 105 -15.63 4.68 6.35
C GLY A 105 -16.23 3.27 6.28
N LEU A 106 -15.58 2.25 6.86
CA LEU A 106 -16.09 0.88 6.86
C LEU A 106 -17.24 0.61 7.86
N PRO A 107 -17.24 1.17 9.08
CA PRO A 107 -18.33 0.98 10.03
C PRO A 107 -19.69 1.40 9.47
N LYS A 108 -20.66 0.48 9.44
CA LYS A 108 -22.03 0.75 8.97
C LYS A 108 -23.06 0.76 10.10
N HIS A 109 -22.88 -0.09 11.12
CA HIS A 109 -23.90 -0.34 12.15
C HIS A 109 -23.45 0.05 13.57
N TRP A 110 -22.46 0.94 13.72
CA TRP A 110 -21.94 1.39 15.04
C TRP A 110 -22.92 2.28 15.84
N VAL A 111 -24.22 2.11 15.64
CA VAL A 111 -25.30 2.82 16.34
C VAL A 111 -25.70 2.08 17.61
N GLU A 112 -25.53 0.74 17.67
CA GLU A 112 -25.82 -0.06 18.86
C GLU A 112 -24.55 -0.75 19.38
N GLU A 113 -24.26 -0.59 20.66
CA GLU A 113 -23.16 -1.28 21.34
C GLU A 113 -23.50 -2.77 21.47
N THR A 114 -23.01 -3.59 20.54
CA THR A 114 -22.99 -5.04 20.72
C THR A 114 -21.69 -5.41 21.43
N TRP A 115 -21.79 -5.55 22.76
CA TRP A 115 -20.71 -6.01 23.66
C TRP A 115 -20.50 -7.52 23.55
#